data_AF-A0A5Q0P231-F1
#
_entry.id   AF-A0A5Q0P231-F1
#
_cell.length_a   1.000
_cell.length_b   1.000
_cell.length_c   1.000
_cell.angle_alpha   90.00
_cell.angle_beta   90.00
_cell.angle_gamma   90.00
#
_symmetry.space_group_name_H-M   'P 1'
#
loop_
_entity.id
_entity.type
_entity.pdbx_description
1 polymer ?
#
loop_
_entity_poly.entity_id
_entity_poly.type
_entity_poly.pdbx_seq_one_letter_code
_entity_poly.pdbx_strand_id
1 'polypeptide(L)'
;MARRKKNDQSGGAAILYFGFILVLFVVSVSPIFILLYGLFFILKFYFKYQKINKNYSDFWLDEEEKQQFLRSYESWIVYDDEIEELHSLARRNRVSINANGNFSRKSKVGKQVQDRLDDIVPEWQSLKETKEYLEYLPQSRWKEFHGWAAKGLGGILGFVAWALVFEFLCNDYKVGAAQLFKDYSNFVFYEAGNYIFGLSGLAAIIIFFITKWILGLFANGMYSPEPPLVDISNLNDY
;
A
#
# COMPACT_ATOMS: atom_id res chain seq x y z
N MET A 1 20.16 -17.49 -57.99
CA MET A 1 20.28 -16.48 -56.93
C MET A 1 19.71 -17.05 -55.64
N ALA A 2 20.55 -17.33 -54.65
CA ALA A 2 20.10 -17.75 -53.32
C ALA A 2 20.64 -16.77 -52.27
N ARG A 3 19.77 -15.90 -51.75
CA ARG A 3 20.08 -15.02 -50.61
C ARG A 3 20.11 -15.88 -49.35
N ARG A 4 21.30 -16.13 -48.80
CA ARG A 4 21.46 -16.67 -47.43
C ARG A 4 20.92 -15.64 -46.44
N LYS A 5 19.81 -15.99 -45.78
CA LYS A 5 19.25 -15.25 -44.64
C LYS A 5 20.20 -15.46 -43.45
N LYS A 6 20.94 -14.42 -43.05
CA LYS A 6 21.72 -14.43 -41.81
C LYS A 6 20.72 -14.53 -40.65
N ASN A 7 20.78 -15.61 -39.90
CA ASN A 7 20.03 -15.73 -38.65
C ASN A 7 20.63 -14.75 -37.64
N ASP A 8 19.84 -13.80 -37.16
CA ASP A 8 20.14 -12.92 -36.03
C ASP A 8 20.08 -13.69 -34.69
N GLN A 9 20.75 -14.84 -34.61
CA GLN A 9 20.89 -15.64 -33.38
C GLN A 9 21.73 -14.93 -32.31
N SER A 10 22.49 -13.89 -32.68
CA SER A 10 23.32 -13.12 -31.76
C SER A 10 22.52 -12.18 -30.85
N GLY A 11 21.37 -11.67 -31.30
CA GLY A 11 20.54 -10.74 -30.52
C GLY A 11 19.91 -11.39 -29.30
N GLY A 12 19.36 -12.59 -29.45
CA GLY A 12 18.74 -13.34 -28.35
C GLY A 12 19.74 -13.79 -27.29
N ALA A 13 20.92 -14.26 -27.72
CA ALA A 13 21.98 -14.67 -26.80
C ALA A 13 22.55 -13.48 -26.00
N ALA A 14 22.71 -12.31 -26.63
CA ALA A 14 23.16 -11.11 -25.95
C ALA A 14 22.16 -10.62 -24.90
N ILE A 15 20.85 -10.67 -25.19
CA ILE A 15 19.80 -10.30 -24.24
C ILE A 15 19.80 -11.23 -23.03
N LEU A 16 19.91 -12.54 -23.23
CA LEU A 16 19.97 -13.52 -22.14
C LEU A 16 21.23 -13.34 -21.27
N TYR A 17 22.38 -13.07 -21.89
CA TYR A 17 23.62 -12.80 -21.18
C TYR A 17 23.55 -11.51 -20.34
N PHE A 18 23.02 -10.42 -20.91
CA PHE A 18 22.78 -9.18 -20.17
C PHE A 18 21.78 -9.37 -19.03
N GLY A 19 20.69 -10.11 -19.26
CA GLY A 19 19.72 -10.45 -18.24
C GLY A 19 20.33 -11.24 -17.08
N PHE A 20 21.21 -12.20 -17.38
CA PHE A 20 21.92 -12.98 -16.37
C PHE A 20 22.86 -12.12 -15.51
N ILE A 21 23.67 -11.24 -16.13
CA ILE A 21 24.54 -10.30 -15.40
C ILE A 21 23.71 -9.37 -14.50
N LEU A 22 22.59 -8.85 -15.01
CA LEU A 22 21.70 -7.99 -14.24
C LEU A 22 21.16 -8.72 -13.00
N VAL A 23 20.71 -9.98 -13.16
CA VAL A 23 20.24 -10.79 -12.04
C VAL A 23 21.35 -10.99 -11.01
N LEU A 24 22.57 -11.34 -11.43
CA LEU A 24 23.68 -11.53 -10.52
C LEU A 24 24.07 -10.23 -9.78
N PHE A 25 24.03 -9.10 -10.47
CA PHE A 25 24.22 -7.79 -9.85
C PHE A 25 23.14 -7.50 -8.81
N VAL A 26 21.87 -7.71 -9.16
CA VAL A 26 20.74 -7.52 -8.23
C VAL A 26 20.89 -8.41 -7.01
N VAL A 27 21.24 -9.69 -7.16
CA VAL A 27 21.40 -10.63 -6.04
C VAL A 27 22.57 -10.19 -5.14
N SER A 28 23.69 -9.74 -5.72
CA SER A 28 24.87 -9.31 -4.95
C SER A 28 24.63 -8.04 -4.12
N VAL A 29 23.85 -7.10 -4.66
CA VAL A 29 23.53 -5.83 -3.97
C VAL A 29 22.27 -5.96 -3.10
N SER A 30 21.45 -6.99 -3.32
CA SER A 30 20.20 -7.21 -2.57
C SER A 30 20.34 -7.19 -1.04
N PRO A 31 21.40 -7.72 -0.40
CA PRO A 31 21.48 -7.74 1.06
C PRO A 31 21.62 -6.32 1.62
N ILE A 32 22.38 -5.46 0.93
CA ILE A 32 22.54 -4.05 1.27
C ILE A 32 21.21 -3.33 1.10
N PHE A 33 20.50 -3.55 -0.01
CA PHE A 33 19.18 -2.96 -0.22
C PHE A 33 18.15 -3.40 0.83
N ILE A 34 18.09 -4.69 1.17
CA ILE A 34 17.18 -5.22 2.20
C ILE A 34 17.49 -4.59 3.57
N LEU A 35 18.77 -4.50 3.92
CA LEU A 35 19.21 -3.88 5.17
C LEU A 35 18.84 -2.39 5.21
N LEU A 36 19.19 -1.61 4.18
CA LEU A 36 18.87 -0.19 4.10
C LEU A 36 17.36 0.07 4.11
N TYR A 37 16.59 -0.77 3.41
CA TYR A 37 15.13 -0.72 3.41
C TYR A 37 14.57 -0.98 4.81
N GLY A 38 15.04 -2.04 5.48
CA GLY A 38 14.64 -2.35 6.86
C GLY A 38 14.97 -1.22 7.83
N LEU A 39 16.19 -0.69 7.77
CA LEU A 39 16.64 0.44 8.60
C LEU A 39 15.81 1.70 8.35
N PHE A 40 15.54 2.05 7.09
CA PHE A 40 14.70 3.19 6.75
C PHE A 40 13.32 3.10 7.42
N PHE A 41 12.64 1.95 7.30
CA PHE A 41 11.33 1.78 7.91
C PHE A 41 11.35 1.73 9.43
N ILE A 42 12.42 1.18 10.04
CA ILE A 42 12.61 1.20 11.50
C ILE A 42 12.85 2.62 12.00
N LEU A 43 13.67 3.41 11.32
CA LEU A 43 13.90 4.81 11.70
C LEU A 43 12.60 5.60 11.58
N LYS A 44 11.86 5.45 10.47
CA LYS A 44 10.55 6.09 10.27
C LYS A 44 9.57 5.70 11.37
N PHE A 45 9.51 4.41 11.70
CA PHE A 45 8.71 3.90 12.81
C PHE A 45 9.16 4.50 14.15
N TYR A 46 10.45 4.49 14.47
CA TYR A 46 11.02 4.98 15.71
C TYR A 46 10.72 6.46 15.95
N PHE A 47 10.96 7.32 14.95
CA PHE A 47 10.69 8.76 15.08
C PHE A 47 9.21 9.07 15.30
N LYS A 48 8.29 8.27 14.74
CA LYS A 48 6.86 8.41 15.01
C LYS A 48 6.50 7.80 16.36
N TYR A 49 7.01 6.62 16.68
CA TYR A 49 6.74 5.89 17.93
C TYR A 49 7.19 6.66 19.18
N GLN A 50 8.25 7.48 19.11
CA GLN A 50 8.64 8.33 20.24
C GLN A 50 7.59 9.38 20.62
N LYS A 51 6.64 9.68 19.72
CA LYS A 51 5.63 10.73 19.91
C LYS A 51 4.24 10.18 20.23
N ILE A 52 4.07 8.85 20.29
CA ILE A 52 2.76 8.24 20.54
C ILE A 52 2.57 7.87 22.01
N ASN A 53 1.37 8.09 22.52
CA ASN A 53 0.92 7.73 23.86
C ASN A 53 0.38 6.30 23.96
N LYS A 54 0.38 5.55 22.84
CA LYS A 54 -0.09 4.18 22.67
C LYS A 54 -1.60 4.01 22.89
N ASN A 55 -2.38 4.97 22.43
CA ASN A 55 -3.83 4.97 22.52
C ASN A 55 -4.47 5.34 21.17
N TYR A 56 -5.80 5.45 21.15
CA TYR A 56 -6.54 5.81 19.94
C TYR A 56 -6.27 7.25 19.47
N SER A 57 -6.03 8.19 20.41
CA SER A 57 -5.80 9.61 20.11
C SER A 57 -4.57 9.84 19.23
N ASP A 58 -3.58 8.93 19.25
CA ASP A 58 -2.36 9.03 18.43
C ASP A 58 -2.61 9.00 16.92
N PHE A 59 -3.74 8.41 16.50
CA PHE A 59 -4.13 8.29 15.10
C PHE A 59 -5.43 9.00 14.79
N TRP A 60 -6.09 9.56 15.80
CA TRP A 60 -7.39 10.20 15.65
C TRP A 60 -7.34 11.46 14.79
N LEU A 61 -8.51 12.00 14.48
CA LEU A 61 -8.63 13.25 13.76
C LEU A 61 -8.11 14.40 14.62
N ASP A 62 -7.37 15.32 14.01
CA ASP A 62 -7.07 16.60 14.66
C ASP A 62 -8.29 17.54 14.67
N GLU A 63 -8.18 18.70 15.31
CA GLU A 63 -9.32 19.61 15.44
C GLU A 63 -9.83 20.12 14.08
N GLU A 64 -8.94 20.40 13.12
CA GLU A 64 -9.34 20.86 11.79
C GLU A 64 -10.09 19.77 11.04
N GLU A 65 -9.60 18.52 11.13
CA GLU A 65 -10.21 17.33 10.56
C GLU A 65 -11.55 16.98 11.20
N LYS A 66 -11.68 17.13 12.53
CA LYS A 66 -12.96 16.97 13.24
C LYS A 66 -13.99 17.98 12.75
N GLN A 67 -13.61 19.25 12.64
CA GLN A 67 -14.50 20.31 12.12
C GLN A 67 -14.85 20.09 10.64
N GLN A 68 -13.92 19.53 9.84
CA GLN A 68 -14.20 19.16 8.46
C GLN A 68 -15.19 17.99 8.39
N PHE A 69 -14.98 16.94 9.18
CA PHE A 69 -15.87 15.79 9.26
C PHE A 69 -17.30 16.20 9.62
N LEU A 70 -17.45 17.02 10.67
CA LEU A 70 -18.75 17.50 11.13
C LEU A 70 -19.47 18.30 10.04
N ARG A 71 -18.78 19.27 9.41
CA ARG A 71 -19.37 20.08 8.32
C ARG A 71 -19.77 19.23 7.12
N SER A 72 -18.93 18.26 6.73
CA SER A 72 -19.24 17.35 5.63
C SER A 72 -20.41 16.44 5.95
N TYR A 73 -20.48 15.92 7.18
CA TYR A 73 -21.57 15.06 7.64
C TYR A 73 -22.91 15.79 7.68
N GLU A 74 -22.95 16.97 8.32
CA GLU A 74 -24.17 17.78 8.43
C GLU A 74 -24.70 18.21 7.07
N SER A 75 -23.82 18.72 6.19
CA SER A 75 -24.19 19.11 4.83
C SER A 75 -24.65 17.91 4.00
N TRP A 76 -23.99 16.76 4.15
CA TRP A 76 -24.35 15.53 3.44
C TRP A 76 -25.77 15.08 3.81
N ILE A 77 -26.14 15.08 5.10
CA ILE A 77 -27.50 14.75 5.53
C ILE A 77 -28.53 15.70 4.92
N VAL A 78 -28.27 17.02 4.95
CA VAL A 78 -29.20 18.01 4.38
C VAL A 78 -29.44 17.75 2.89
N TYR A 79 -28.37 17.47 2.14
CA TYR A 79 -28.51 17.14 0.72
C TYR A 79 -29.18 15.78 0.48
N ASP A 80 -28.94 14.79 1.35
CA ASP A 80 -29.58 13.47 1.26
C ASP A 80 -31.10 13.58 1.44
N ASP A 81 -31.52 14.33 2.46
CA ASP A 81 -32.94 14.65 2.72
C ASP A 81 -33.56 15.40 1.54
N GLU A 82 -32.87 16.42 1.00
CA GLU A 82 -33.36 17.18 -0.15
C GLU A 82 -33.52 16.30 -1.41
N ILE A 83 -32.56 15.40 -1.66
CA ILE A 83 -32.65 14.42 -2.75
C ILE A 83 -33.89 13.53 -2.54
N GLU A 84 -34.11 13.00 -1.34
CA GLU A 84 -35.28 12.17 -1.03
C GLU A 84 -36.60 12.93 -1.22
N GLU A 85 -36.65 14.20 -0.82
CA GLU A 85 -37.81 15.07 -1.04
C GLU A 85 -38.11 15.29 -2.53
N LEU A 86 -37.08 15.53 -3.35
CA LEU A 86 -37.20 15.68 -4.80
C LEU A 86 -37.69 14.40 -5.48
N HIS A 87 -37.16 13.24 -5.07
CA HIS A 87 -37.65 11.94 -5.53
C HIS A 87 -39.12 11.72 -5.13
N SER A 88 -39.50 12.12 -3.92
CA SER A 88 -40.88 12.04 -3.43
C SER A 88 -41.82 12.99 -4.18
N LEU A 89 -41.37 14.21 -4.50
CA LEU A 89 -42.12 15.16 -5.32
C LEU A 89 -42.37 14.63 -6.73
N ALA A 90 -41.34 14.04 -7.37
CA ALA A 90 -41.45 13.44 -8.68
C ALA A 90 -42.43 12.25 -8.68
N ARG A 91 -42.36 11.39 -7.66
CA ARG A 91 -43.30 10.27 -7.46
C ARG A 91 -44.75 10.75 -7.32
N ARG A 92 -45.02 11.75 -6.47
CA ARG A 92 -46.36 12.34 -6.29
C ARG A 92 -46.93 12.91 -7.59
N ASN A 93 -46.08 13.49 -8.43
CA ASN A 93 -46.47 14.08 -9.71
C ASN A 93 -46.38 13.11 -10.91
N ARG A 94 -46.11 11.82 -10.67
CA ARG A 94 -46.01 10.77 -11.71
C ARG A 94 -45.04 11.14 -12.84
N VAL A 95 -43.91 11.76 -12.49
CA VAL A 95 -42.85 12.09 -13.46
C VAL A 95 -42.21 10.77 -13.92
N SER A 96 -42.20 10.53 -15.23
CA SER A 96 -41.58 9.31 -15.80
C SER A 96 -40.06 9.35 -15.65
N ILE A 97 -39.44 8.19 -15.40
CA ILE A 97 -37.99 8.02 -15.37
C ILE A 97 -37.52 7.51 -16.74
N ASN A 98 -36.43 8.07 -17.25
CA ASN A 98 -35.82 7.68 -18.52
C ASN A 98 -34.96 6.40 -18.35
N ALA A 99 -34.52 5.80 -19.47
CA ALA A 99 -33.70 4.59 -19.43
C ALA A 99 -32.35 4.74 -18.70
N ASN A 100 -31.84 5.98 -18.58
CA ASN A 100 -30.61 6.29 -17.86
C ASN A 100 -30.81 6.55 -16.35
N GLY A 101 -32.04 6.45 -15.83
CA GLY A 101 -32.36 6.71 -14.42
C GLY A 101 -32.75 8.16 -14.10
N ASN A 102 -32.55 9.11 -15.02
CA ASN A 102 -32.91 10.52 -14.81
C ASN A 102 -34.43 10.74 -14.97
N PHE A 103 -34.97 11.73 -14.28
CA PHE A 103 -36.35 12.16 -14.45
C PHE A 103 -36.58 12.82 -15.81
N SER A 104 -37.77 12.59 -16.38
CA SER A 104 -38.16 13.20 -17.65
C SER A 104 -38.39 14.70 -17.51
N ARG A 105 -37.69 15.49 -18.34
CA ARG A 105 -37.83 16.96 -18.39
C ARG A 105 -39.05 17.46 -19.19
N LYS A 106 -39.99 16.58 -19.55
CA LYS A 106 -41.16 16.92 -20.35
C LYS A 106 -42.19 17.78 -19.59
N SER A 107 -42.32 17.58 -18.28
CA SER A 107 -43.23 18.36 -17.43
C SER A 107 -42.47 19.46 -16.70
N LYS A 108 -43.17 20.52 -16.29
CA LYS A 108 -42.59 21.61 -15.48
C LYS A 108 -41.95 21.06 -14.20
N VAL A 109 -42.64 20.15 -13.51
CA VAL A 109 -42.15 19.50 -12.29
C VAL A 109 -40.94 18.61 -12.58
N GLY A 110 -40.98 17.80 -13.64
CA GLY A 110 -39.87 16.91 -13.99
C GLY A 110 -38.61 17.68 -14.39
N LYS A 111 -38.77 18.81 -15.10
CA LYS A 111 -37.67 19.73 -15.39
C LYS A 111 -37.09 20.33 -14.10
N GLN A 112 -37.94 20.86 -13.22
CA GLN A 112 -37.51 21.45 -11.94
C GLN A 112 -36.76 20.43 -11.06
N VAL A 113 -37.29 19.22 -10.92
CA VAL A 113 -36.66 18.15 -10.14
C VAL A 113 -35.31 17.77 -10.73
N GLN A 114 -35.25 17.51 -12.04
CA GLN A 114 -34.00 17.10 -12.66
C GLN A 114 -32.94 18.19 -12.63
N ASP A 115 -33.31 19.44 -12.93
CA ASP A 115 -32.38 20.57 -12.89
C ASP A 115 -31.81 20.73 -11.46
N ARG A 116 -32.64 20.58 -10.41
CA ARG A 116 -32.16 20.63 -9.03
C ARG A 116 -31.27 19.45 -8.65
N LEU A 117 -31.60 18.23 -9.09
CA LEU A 117 -30.77 17.05 -8.86
C LEU A 117 -29.40 17.18 -9.54
N ASP A 118 -29.37 17.70 -10.77
CA ASP A 118 -28.11 17.92 -11.51
C ASP A 118 -27.19 18.92 -10.78
N ASP A 119 -27.77 19.87 -10.03
CA ASP A 119 -27.01 20.83 -9.21
C ASP A 119 -26.51 20.20 -7.90
N ILE A 120 -27.35 19.46 -7.16
CA ILE A 120 -27.03 19.02 -5.78
C ILE A 120 -26.29 17.68 -5.70
N VAL A 121 -26.53 16.75 -6.64
CA VAL A 121 -25.95 15.40 -6.60
C VAL A 121 -24.42 15.41 -6.65
N PRO A 122 -23.75 16.24 -7.48
CA PRO A 122 -22.30 16.32 -7.49
C PRO A 122 -21.71 16.77 -6.14
N GLU A 123 -22.36 17.73 -5.47
CA GLU A 123 -21.92 18.23 -4.18
C GLU A 123 -22.16 17.20 -3.07
N TRP A 124 -23.33 16.56 -3.05
CA TRP A 124 -23.63 15.43 -2.16
C TRP A 124 -22.59 14.32 -2.28
N GLN A 125 -22.19 13.97 -3.51
CA GLN A 125 -21.18 12.94 -3.76
C GLN A 125 -19.81 13.34 -3.21
N SER A 126 -19.39 14.59 -3.42
CA SER A 126 -18.12 15.11 -2.90
C SER A 126 -18.09 15.15 -1.37
N LEU A 127 -19.20 15.54 -0.73
CA LEU A 127 -19.34 15.55 0.72
C LEU A 127 -19.30 14.14 1.30
N LYS A 128 -19.98 13.19 0.64
CA LYS A 128 -19.95 11.78 1.01
C LYS A 128 -18.53 11.21 0.96
N GLU A 129 -17.80 11.46 -0.12
CA GLU A 129 -16.41 11.01 -0.27
C GLU A 129 -15.49 11.62 0.79
N THR A 130 -15.66 12.91 1.09
CA THR A 130 -14.88 13.59 2.13
C THR A 130 -15.18 13.01 3.51
N LYS A 131 -16.46 12.80 3.83
CA LYS A 131 -16.91 12.16 5.06
C LYS A 131 -16.29 10.76 5.17
N GLU A 132 -16.51 9.89 4.20
CA GLU A 132 -15.99 8.51 4.20
C GLU A 132 -14.45 8.50 4.34
N TYR A 133 -13.73 9.37 3.63
CA TYR A 133 -12.28 9.49 3.78
C TYR A 133 -11.88 9.76 5.24
N LEU A 134 -12.53 10.71 5.90
CA LEU A 134 -12.27 11.07 7.30
C LEU A 134 -12.70 9.96 8.27
N GLU A 135 -13.77 9.20 7.97
CA GLU A 135 -14.19 8.02 8.77
C GLU A 135 -13.09 6.96 8.86
N TYR A 136 -12.42 6.69 7.74
CA TYR A 136 -11.36 5.67 7.66
C TYR A 136 -9.96 6.21 7.96
N LEU A 137 -9.78 7.53 8.05
CA LEU A 137 -8.46 8.15 8.17
C LEU A 137 -7.66 7.66 9.39
N PRO A 138 -8.25 7.55 10.61
CA PRO A 138 -7.51 7.01 11.76
C PRO A 138 -7.03 5.58 11.55
N GLN A 139 -7.88 4.70 11.00
CA GLN A 139 -7.48 3.33 10.69
C GLN A 139 -6.39 3.27 9.62
N SER A 140 -6.47 4.14 8.60
CA SER A 140 -5.43 4.25 7.57
C SER A 140 -4.07 4.64 8.17
N ARG A 141 -4.06 5.67 9.04
CA ARG A 141 -2.86 6.12 9.77
C ARG A 141 -2.28 5.02 10.66
N TRP A 142 -3.14 4.28 11.35
CA TRP A 142 -2.77 3.15 12.20
C TRP A 142 -2.17 2.00 11.39
N LYS A 143 -2.82 1.62 10.27
CA LYS A 143 -2.33 0.57 9.34
C LYS A 143 -1.00 0.95 8.73
N GLU A 144 -0.83 2.22 8.35
CA GLU A 144 0.43 2.71 7.80
C GLU A 144 1.55 2.60 8.84
N PHE A 145 1.29 3.01 10.07
CA PHE A 145 2.26 2.93 11.17
C PHE A 145 2.69 1.51 11.49
N HIS A 146 1.74 0.58 11.66
CA HIS A 146 2.04 -0.84 11.87
C HIS A 146 2.73 -1.46 10.65
N GLY A 147 2.35 -1.01 9.45
CA GLY A 147 3.01 -1.37 8.20
C GLY A 147 4.49 -0.98 8.17
N TRP A 148 4.88 0.15 8.76
CA TRP A 148 6.29 0.53 8.88
C TRP A 148 7.04 -0.39 9.84
N ALA A 149 6.47 -0.71 11.01
CA ALA A 149 7.07 -1.67 11.94
C ALA A 149 7.29 -3.04 11.28
N ALA A 150 6.26 -3.54 10.60
CA ALA A 150 6.31 -4.85 9.93
C ALA A 150 7.34 -4.89 8.80
N LYS A 151 7.41 -3.85 7.96
CA LYS A 151 8.43 -3.72 6.89
C LYS A 151 9.84 -3.61 7.48
N GLY A 152 9.98 -2.84 8.56
CA GLY A 152 11.23 -2.62 9.25
C GLY A 152 11.82 -3.89 9.85
N LEU A 153 11.05 -4.55 10.73
CA LEU A 153 11.44 -5.81 11.35
C LEU A 153 11.60 -6.92 10.31
N GLY A 154 10.71 -7.01 9.32
CA GLY A 154 10.84 -7.94 8.20
C GLY A 154 12.14 -7.75 7.42
N GLY A 155 12.56 -6.50 7.19
CA GLY A 155 13.83 -6.18 6.54
C GLY A 155 15.03 -6.63 7.36
N ILE A 156 15.06 -6.34 8.67
CA ILE A 156 16.15 -6.79 9.56
C ILE A 156 16.20 -8.31 9.63
N LEU A 157 15.08 -8.98 9.91
CA LEU A 157 15.06 -10.44 10.03
C LEU A 157 15.37 -11.12 8.69
N GLY A 158 14.93 -10.54 7.57
CA GLY A 158 15.30 -10.98 6.24
C GLY A 158 16.81 -10.88 6.01
N PHE A 159 17.45 -9.78 6.42
CA PHE A 159 18.91 -9.64 6.35
C PHE A 159 19.65 -10.62 7.27
N VAL A 160 19.17 -10.83 8.50
CA VAL A 160 19.75 -11.82 9.42
C VAL A 160 19.65 -13.23 8.83
N ALA A 161 18.49 -13.60 8.28
CA ALA A 161 18.31 -14.88 7.62
C ALA A 161 19.23 -15.03 6.39
N TRP A 162 19.37 -13.97 5.59
CA TRP A 162 20.33 -13.94 4.50
C TRP A 162 21.74 -14.26 4.99
N ALA A 163 22.22 -13.56 6.02
CA ALA A 163 23.58 -13.71 6.54
C ALA A 163 23.82 -15.12 7.13
N LEU A 164 22.84 -15.67 7.85
CA LEU A 164 22.93 -17.01 8.42
C LEU A 164 22.98 -18.10 7.35
N VAL A 165 22.13 -18.01 6.33
CA VAL A 165 22.13 -18.96 5.21
C VAL A 165 23.38 -18.81 4.37
N PHE A 166 23.84 -17.58 4.13
CA PHE A 166 25.07 -17.30 3.39
C PHE A 166 26.29 -17.91 4.09
N GLU A 167 26.44 -17.69 5.39
CA GLU A 167 27.53 -18.25 6.18
C GLU A 167 27.46 -19.79 6.23
N PHE A 168 26.27 -20.35 6.42
CA PHE A 168 26.07 -21.81 6.38
C PHE A 168 26.52 -22.42 5.05
N LEU A 169 26.09 -21.84 3.92
CA LEU A 169 26.45 -22.34 2.60
C LEU A 169 27.94 -22.11 2.27
N CYS A 170 28.53 -20.97 2.68
CA CYS A 170 29.98 -20.77 2.53
C CYS A 170 30.77 -21.88 3.21
N ASN A 171 30.36 -22.27 4.42
CA ASN A 171 31.00 -23.36 5.16
C ASN A 171 30.79 -24.72 4.50
N ASP A 172 29.59 -25.03 4.00
CA ASP A 172 29.27 -26.28 3.31
C ASP A 172 30.09 -26.46 2.01
N TYR A 173 30.16 -25.41 1.19
CA TYR A 173 30.97 -25.40 -0.03
C TYR A 173 32.48 -25.19 0.22
N LYS A 174 32.90 -24.99 1.48
CA LYS A 174 34.30 -24.71 1.88
C LYS A 174 34.89 -23.50 1.17
N VAL A 175 34.09 -22.47 0.99
CA VAL A 175 34.48 -21.23 0.31
C VAL A 175 34.51 -20.08 1.32
N GLY A 176 35.59 -19.31 1.34
CA GLY A 176 35.69 -18.13 2.20
C GLY A 176 34.78 -17.00 1.72
N ALA A 177 33.95 -16.44 2.61
CA ALA A 177 33.08 -15.31 2.30
C ALA A 177 33.81 -14.13 1.66
N ALA A 178 34.97 -13.73 2.22
CA ALA A 178 35.77 -12.64 1.67
C ALA A 178 36.28 -12.92 0.25
N GLN A 179 36.62 -14.19 -0.04
CA GLN A 179 37.05 -14.61 -1.36
C GLN A 179 35.86 -14.57 -2.34
N LEU A 180 34.67 -15.02 -1.93
CA LEU A 180 33.44 -14.89 -2.72
C LEU A 180 33.13 -13.45 -3.10
N PHE A 181 33.15 -12.52 -2.14
CA PHE A 181 32.90 -11.11 -2.43
C PHE A 181 33.96 -10.51 -3.35
N LYS A 182 35.23 -10.88 -3.17
CA LYS A 182 36.32 -10.45 -4.05
C LYS A 182 36.12 -10.98 -5.47
N ASP A 183 35.76 -12.24 -5.63
CA ASP A 183 35.52 -12.86 -6.93
C ASP A 183 34.33 -12.19 -7.65
N TYR A 184 33.22 -11.96 -6.94
CA TYR A 184 32.07 -11.22 -7.46
C TYR A 184 32.40 -9.78 -7.85
N SER A 185 33.20 -9.07 -7.06
CA SER A 185 33.63 -7.69 -7.38
C SER A 185 34.47 -7.62 -8.66
N ASN A 186 35.15 -8.72 -9.00
CA ASN A 186 35.94 -8.85 -10.22
C ASN A 186 35.14 -9.53 -11.36
N PHE A 187 33.82 -9.68 -11.21
CA PHE A 187 32.93 -10.37 -12.17
C PHE A 187 33.37 -11.81 -12.47
N VAL A 188 34.03 -12.47 -11.52
CA VAL A 188 34.38 -13.89 -11.60
C VAL A 188 33.23 -14.68 -10.99
N PHE A 189 32.39 -15.23 -11.86
CA PHE A 189 31.22 -16.01 -11.46
C PHE A 189 31.51 -17.50 -11.57
N TYR A 190 31.41 -18.20 -10.45
CA TYR A 190 31.43 -19.67 -10.42
C TYR A 190 30.14 -20.21 -9.81
N GLU A 191 29.84 -21.44 -10.17
CA GLU A 191 28.55 -22.07 -9.92
C GLU A 191 28.16 -22.06 -8.43
N ALA A 192 29.09 -22.44 -7.53
CA ALA A 192 28.86 -22.42 -6.09
C ALA A 192 28.54 -21.03 -5.55
N GLY A 193 29.24 -19.98 -6.00
CA GLY A 193 28.97 -18.60 -5.58
C GLY A 193 27.55 -18.16 -5.95
N ASN A 194 27.11 -18.45 -7.18
CA ASN A 194 25.75 -18.12 -7.64
C ASN A 194 24.68 -18.83 -6.81
N TYR A 195 24.88 -20.10 -6.45
CA TYR A 195 23.96 -20.82 -5.57
C TYR A 195 23.92 -20.23 -4.16
N ILE A 196 25.09 -19.92 -3.58
CA ILE A 196 25.19 -19.33 -2.23
C ILE A 196 24.41 -18.03 -2.16
N PHE A 197 24.67 -17.10 -3.09
CA PHE A 197 23.99 -15.81 -3.15
C PHE A 197 22.49 -15.95 -3.44
N GLY A 198 22.12 -16.82 -4.39
CA GLY A 198 20.73 -17.04 -4.79
C GLY A 198 19.86 -17.64 -3.69
N LEU A 199 20.32 -18.71 -3.03
CA LEU A 199 19.59 -19.37 -1.94
C LEU A 199 19.48 -18.48 -0.70
N SER A 200 20.55 -17.74 -0.38
CA SER A 200 20.52 -16.78 0.72
C SER A 200 19.52 -15.65 0.44
N GLY A 201 19.50 -15.14 -0.80
CA GLY A 201 18.53 -14.14 -1.25
C GLY A 201 17.08 -14.64 -1.15
N LEU A 202 16.83 -15.88 -1.59
CA LEU A 202 15.50 -16.51 -1.47
C LEU A 202 15.07 -16.63 -0.02
N ALA A 203 15.96 -17.09 0.87
CA ALA A 203 15.67 -17.19 2.30
C ALA A 203 15.31 -15.83 2.90
N ALA A 204 16.04 -14.78 2.53
CA ALA A 204 15.76 -13.41 2.97
C ALA A 204 14.34 -12.94 2.59
N ILE A 205 13.94 -13.19 1.34
CA ILE A 205 12.63 -12.83 0.80
C ILE A 205 11.53 -13.58 1.54
N ILE A 206 11.69 -14.90 1.73
CA ILE A 206 10.71 -15.74 2.44
C ILE A 206 10.54 -15.23 3.88
N ILE A 207 11.64 -15.00 4.60
CA ILE A 207 11.59 -14.52 5.98
C ILE A 207 10.99 -13.11 6.08
N PHE A 208 11.28 -12.22 5.12
CA PHE A 208 10.65 -10.90 5.07
C PHE A 208 9.12 -11.00 5.01
N PHE A 209 8.58 -11.81 4.10
CA PHE A 209 7.12 -11.95 3.93
C PHE A 209 6.47 -12.68 5.11
N ILE A 210 7.09 -13.74 5.64
CA ILE A 210 6.59 -14.45 6.83
C ILE A 210 6.54 -13.49 8.02
N THR A 211 7.61 -12.74 8.26
CA THR A 211 7.66 -11.76 9.37
C THR A 211 6.58 -10.71 9.22
N LYS A 212 6.41 -10.15 8.01
CA LYS A 212 5.36 -9.17 7.74
C LYS A 212 3.96 -9.74 7.98
N TRP A 213 3.72 -10.98 7.57
CA TRP A 213 2.43 -11.66 7.78
C TRP A 213 2.16 -11.90 9.26
N ILE A 214 3.13 -12.44 10.01
CA ILE A 214 3.03 -12.66 11.47
C ILE A 214 2.76 -11.33 12.18
N LEU A 215 3.55 -10.28 11.91
CA LEU A 215 3.35 -8.97 12.52
C LEU A 215 2.02 -8.32 12.13
N GLY A 216 1.50 -8.62 10.93
CA GLY A 216 0.16 -8.21 10.53
C GLY A 216 -0.95 -8.87 11.37
N LEU A 217 -0.79 -10.16 11.71
CA LEU A 217 -1.74 -10.88 12.57
C LEU A 217 -1.74 -10.36 14.01
N PHE A 218 -0.57 -9.96 14.51
CA PHE A 218 -0.40 -9.46 15.89
C PHE A 218 -0.29 -7.94 15.98
N ALA A 219 -0.65 -7.21 14.92
CA ALA A 219 -0.60 -5.74 14.91
C ALA A 219 -1.48 -5.14 16.01
N ASN A 220 -2.64 -5.76 16.25
CA ASN A 220 -3.51 -5.43 17.36
C ASN A 220 -2.90 -5.85 18.70
N GLY A 221 -2.46 -4.87 19.48
CA GLY A 221 -1.97 -5.04 20.85
C GLY A 221 -0.46 -4.89 21.04
N MET A 222 0.35 -4.90 19.97
CA MET A 222 1.81 -4.73 20.11
C MET A 222 2.23 -3.27 20.34
N TYR A 223 1.58 -2.31 19.67
CA TYR A 223 1.98 -0.89 19.75
C TYR A 223 0.84 0.04 20.14
N SER A 224 -0.32 -0.07 19.49
CA SER A 224 -1.55 0.65 19.83
C SER A 224 -2.74 -0.15 19.27
N PRO A 225 -3.91 -0.17 19.94
CA PRO A 225 -5.10 -0.80 19.39
C PRO A 225 -5.58 -0.11 18.11
N GLU A 226 -6.15 -0.85 17.16
CA GLU A 226 -6.77 -0.28 15.95
C GLU A 226 -7.92 0.66 16.35
N PRO A 227 -7.90 1.94 15.92
CA PRO A 227 -8.97 2.88 16.26
C PRO A 227 -10.29 2.45 15.62
N PRO A 228 -11.44 2.74 16.29
CA PRO A 228 -12.74 2.56 15.66
C PRO A 228 -12.88 3.48 14.44
N LEU A 229 -13.88 3.21 13.60
CA LEU A 229 -14.28 4.17 12.57
C LEU A 229 -14.81 5.43 13.25
N VAL A 230 -14.50 6.59 12.67
CA VAL A 230 -15.06 7.86 13.17
C VAL A 230 -16.55 7.86 12.88
N ASP A 231 -17.33 8.21 13.89
CA ASP A 231 -18.74 8.49 13.78
C ASP A 231 -19.08 9.74 14.61
N ILE A 232 -20.30 10.26 14.46
CA ILE A 232 -20.75 11.42 15.22
C ILE A 232 -20.73 11.16 16.74
N SER A 233 -20.94 9.90 17.16
CA SER A 233 -21.03 9.54 18.57
C SER A 233 -19.67 9.49 19.26
N ASN A 234 -18.59 9.24 18.53
CA ASN A 234 -17.23 9.05 19.04
C ASN A 234 -16.23 10.13 18.60
N LEU A 235 -16.64 11.10 17.77
CA LEU A 235 -15.78 12.15 17.21
C LEU A 235 -14.93 12.87 18.26
N ASN A 236 -15.50 13.08 19.45
CA ASN A 236 -14.91 13.86 20.54
C ASN A 236 -14.37 12.99 21.69
N ASP A 237 -14.34 11.67 21.54
CA ASP A 237 -13.89 10.74 22.60
C ASP A 237 -12.36 10.71 22.75
N TYR A 238 -11.61 11.12 21.71
CA TYR A 238 -10.16 10.98 21.61
C TYR A 238 -9.46 12.26 21.17
#